data_AF-A0A966A4T5-F1
#
_entry.id   AF-A0A966A4T5-F1
#
_cell.length_a   1.000
_cell.length_b   1.000
_cell.length_c   1.000
_cell.angle_alpha   90.00
_cell.angle_beta   90.00
_cell.angle_gamma   90.00
#
_symmetry.space_group_name_H-M   'P 1'
#
loop_
_entity.id
_entity.type
_entity.pdbx_description
1 polymer ?
#
loop_
_entity_poly.entity_id
_entity_poly.type
_entity_poly.pdbx_seq_one_letter_code
_entity_poly.pdbx_strand_id
1 'polypeptide(L)'
;MTEKTPDFLTTLETLIRDRIDSPIKGSYTSELIAAGQKRMAQKVGEEAVELALASVSGDRGETIDEAADLLYHVLVLLHSQGIELADVVATLASRHKA
;
A
#
# COMPACT_ATOMS: atom_id res chain seq x y z
N MET A 1 15.67 8.87 -26.52
CA MET A 1 15.47 8.15 -25.25
C MET A 1 14.05 8.43 -24.83
N THR A 2 13.14 7.46 -24.93
CA THR A 2 11.75 7.65 -24.50
C THR A 2 11.73 7.60 -22.97
N GLU A 3 11.43 8.72 -22.32
CA GLU A 3 11.12 8.72 -20.90
C GLU A 3 9.89 7.81 -20.70
N LYS A 4 10.09 6.73 -19.94
CA LYS A 4 9.00 5.85 -19.55
C LYS A 4 8.32 6.51 -18.36
N THR A 5 7.09 6.97 -18.53
CA THR A 5 6.28 7.45 -17.40
C THR A 5 6.26 6.34 -16.34
N PRO A 6 6.58 6.64 -15.07
CA PRO A 6 6.50 5.66 -14.00
C PRO A 6 5.07 5.11 -13.93
N ASP A 7 4.93 3.82 -13.63
CA ASP A 7 3.59 3.31 -13.30
C ASP A 7 3.06 3.99 -12.03
N PHE A 8 1.74 3.86 -11.81
CA PHE A 8 1.09 4.54 -10.71
C PHE A 8 1.56 4.05 -9.33
N LEU A 9 1.94 2.77 -9.20
CA LEU A 9 2.43 2.24 -7.92
C LEU A 9 3.79 2.85 -7.56
N THR A 10 4.69 2.99 -8.54
CA THR A 10 5.97 3.68 -8.36
C THR A 10 5.76 5.16 -7.97
N THR A 11 4.78 5.81 -8.58
CA THR A 11 4.38 7.19 -8.23
C THR A 11 3.86 7.26 -6.79
N LEU A 12 3.02 6.30 -6.39
CA LEU A 12 2.47 6.20 -5.05
C LEU A 12 3.55 5.95 -3.98
N GLU A 13 4.48 5.03 -4.23
CA GLU A 13 5.62 4.78 -3.33
C GLU A 13 6.46 6.04 -3.12
N THR A 14 6.71 6.78 -4.20
CA THR A 14 7.44 8.06 -4.10
C THR A 14 6.70 9.04 -3.21
N LEU A 15 5.37 9.16 -3.36
CA LEU A 15 4.55 10.02 -2.50
C LEU A 15 4.56 9.56 -1.04
N ILE A 16 4.49 8.25 -0.78
CA ILE A 16 4.51 7.69 0.58
C ILE A 16 5.84 8.00 1.25
N ARG A 17 6.97 7.73 0.59
CA ARG A 17 8.30 8.07 1.08
C ARG A 17 8.44 9.56 1.37
N ASP A 18 7.97 10.40 0.45
CA ASP A 18 7.98 11.85 0.62
C ASP A 18 7.17 12.30 1.85
N ARG A 19 6.09 11.60 2.20
CA ARG A 19 5.29 11.86 3.42
C ARG A 19 5.92 11.31 4.70
N ILE A 20 6.80 10.31 4.62
CA ILE A 20 7.61 9.81 5.73
C ILE A 20 8.72 10.82 6.04
N ASP A 21 9.45 11.26 5.01
CA ASP A 21 10.60 12.16 5.16
C ASP A 21 10.17 13.62 5.40
N SER A 22 9.07 14.04 4.79
CA SER A 22 8.51 15.40 4.87
C SER A 22 7.00 15.36 5.17
N PRO A 23 6.62 15.17 6.44
CA PRO A 23 5.21 15.10 6.84
C PRO A 23 4.44 16.38 6.50
N ILE A 24 3.24 16.24 5.93
CA ILE A 24 2.36 17.35 5.61
C ILE A 24 1.13 17.31 6.54
N LYS A 25 0.88 18.41 7.24
CA LYS A 25 -0.29 18.54 8.12
C LYS A 25 -1.58 18.37 7.32
N GLY A 26 -2.48 17.50 7.79
CA GLY A 26 -3.76 17.18 7.14
C GLY A 26 -3.65 16.16 6.01
N SER A 27 -2.47 15.60 5.74
CA SER A 27 -2.33 14.45 4.85
C SER A 27 -2.63 13.17 5.62
N TYR A 28 -3.56 12.36 5.10
CA TYR A 28 -3.90 11.06 5.68
C TYR A 28 -2.66 10.16 5.89
N THR A 29 -1.77 10.07 4.90
CA THR A 29 -0.53 9.29 5.02
C THR A 29 0.31 9.77 6.19
N SER A 30 0.50 11.09 6.34
CA SER A 30 1.29 11.66 7.43
C SER A 30 0.64 11.44 8.81
N GLU A 31 -0.69 11.50 8.89
CA GLU A 31 -1.43 11.17 10.12
C GLU A 31 -1.30 9.69 10.50
N LEU A 32 -1.35 8.79 9.51
CA LEU A 32 -1.19 7.35 9.72
C LEU A 32 0.22 7.01 10.22
N ILE A 33 1.25 7.61 9.62
CA ILE A 33 2.65 7.45 10.04
C ILE A 33 2.84 8.00 11.46
N ALA A 34 2.30 9.19 11.75
CA ALA A 34 2.37 9.80 13.07
C ALA A 34 1.64 8.97 14.16
N ALA A 35 0.58 8.25 13.78
CA ALA A 35 -0.12 7.31 14.67
C ALA A 35 0.66 6.01 14.95
N GLY A 36 1.76 5.79 14.22
CA GLY A 36 2.73 4.74 14.48
C GLY A 36 2.36 3.36 13.92
N GLN A 37 3.33 2.44 14.01
CA GLN A 37 3.28 1.13 13.37
C GLN A 37 2.06 0.28 13.77
N LYS A 38 1.59 0.39 15.02
CA LYS A 38 0.40 -0.32 15.48
C LYS A 38 -0.85 0.09 14.68
N ARG A 39 -1.02 1.38 14.40
CA ARG A 39 -2.18 1.87 13.64
C ARG A 39 -2.10 1.47 12.17
N MET A 40 -0.91 1.55 11.57
CA MET A 40 -0.68 1.08 10.20
C MET A 40 -1.00 -0.42 10.04
N ALA A 41 -0.50 -1.26 10.96
CA ALA A 41 -0.78 -2.69 10.96
C ALA A 41 -2.27 -3.00 11.20
N GLN A 42 -2.95 -2.23 12.06
CA GLN A 42 -4.39 -2.35 12.25
C GLN A 42 -5.14 -2.09 10.95
N LYS A 43 -4.82 -1.01 10.22
CA LYS A 43 -5.45 -0.72 8.93
C LYS A 43 -5.26 -1.85 7.93
N VAL A 44 -4.05 -2.38 7.78
CA VAL A 44 -3.81 -3.57 6.93
C VAL A 44 -4.72 -4.75 7.31
N GLY A 45 -4.93 -4.99 8.61
CA GLY A 45 -5.83 -6.04 9.08
C GLY A 45 -7.31 -5.76 8.80
N GLU A 46 -7.76 -4.52 8.96
CA GLU A 46 -9.13 -4.07 8.63
C GLU A 46 -9.42 -4.30 7.14
N GLU A 47 -8.61 -3.71 6.25
CA GLU A 47 -8.83 -3.79 4.80
C GLU A 47 -8.74 -5.24 4.27
N ALA A 48 -7.89 -6.08 4.90
CA ALA A 48 -7.79 -7.49 4.51
C ALA A 48 -9.07 -8.27 4.82
N VAL A 49 -9.74 -7.96 5.94
CA VAL A 49 -11.02 -8.56 6.29
C VAL A 49 -12.12 -8.00 5.39
N GLU A 50 -12.14 -6.69 5.15
CA GLU A 50 -13.11 -6.03 4.29
C GLU A 50 -13.03 -6.56 2.86
N LEU A 51 -11.84 -6.68 2.26
CA LEU A 51 -11.63 -7.30 0.96
C LEU A 51 -12.13 -8.76 0.91
N ALA A 52 -11.85 -9.55 1.94
CA ALA A 52 -12.30 -10.94 2.00
C ALA A 52 -13.84 -11.02 2.00
N LEU A 53 -14.51 -10.15 2.76
CA LEU A 53 -15.97 -10.09 2.84
C LEU A 53 -16.59 -9.56 1.54
N ALA A 54 -16.04 -8.50 0.95
CA ALA A 54 -16.47 -7.95 -0.33
C ALA A 54 -16.37 -9.00 -1.45
N SER A 55 -15.30 -9.81 -1.46
CA SER A 55 -15.10 -10.84 -2.47
C SER A 55 -16.18 -11.94 -2.47
N VAL A 56 -16.84 -12.16 -1.33
CA VAL A 56 -17.92 -13.16 -1.19
C VAL A 56 -19.32 -12.56 -1.26
N SER A 57 -19.46 -11.23 -1.15
CA SER A 57 -20.73 -10.52 -1.31
C SER A 57 -21.19 -10.49 -2.78
N GLY A 58 -20.25 -10.62 -3.71
CA GLY A 58 -20.49 -10.49 -5.15
C GLY A 58 -20.51 -9.04 -5.63
N ASP A 59 -20.24 -8.08 -4.75
CA ASP A 59 -20.06 -6.68 -5.13
C ASP A 59 -18.66 -6.48 -5.73
N ARG A 60 -18.63 -6.36 -7.05
CA ARG A 60 -17.39 -6.16 -7.80
C ARG A 60 -16.74 -4.80 -7.51
N GLY A 61 -17.55 -3.76 -7.26
CA GLY A 61 -17.05 -2.41 -7.00
C GLY A 61 -16.37 -2.36 -5.65
N GLU A 62 -17.08 -2.82 -4.62
CA GLU A 62 -16.55 -2.94 -3.25
C GLU A 62 -15.26 -3.77 -3.23
N THR A 63 -15.22 -4.91 -3.93
CA THR A 63 -13.99 -5.73 -4.01
C THR A 63 -12.80 -4.97 -4.61
N ILE A 64 -13.01 -4.09 -5.59
CA ILE A 64 -11.92 -3.27 -6.16
C ILE A 64 -11.47 -2.22 -5.15
N ASP A 65 -12.41 -1.54 -4.51
CA ASP A 65 -12.13 -0.46 -3.57
C ASP A 65 -11.34 -0.98 -2.36
N GLU A 66 -11.78 -2.07 -1.74
CA GLU A 66 -11.08 -2.70 -0.61
C GLU A 66 -9.70 -3.28 -1.01
N ALA A 67 -9.56 -3.76 -2.25
CA ALA A 67 -8.26 -4.20 -2.75
C ALA A 67 -7.29 -3.02 -2.93
N ALA A 68 -7.79 -1.87 -3.38
CA ALA A 68 -7.00 -0.66 -3.52
C ALA A 68 -6.56 -0.11 -2.15
N ASP A 69 -7.47 -0.09 -1.17
CA ASP A 69 -7.18 0.36 0.20
C ASP A 69 -6.20 -0.59 0.89
N LEU A 70 -6.36 -1.90 0.74
CA LEU A 70 -5.39 -2.88 1.23
C LEU A 70 -4.00 -2.65 0.63
N LEU A 71 -3.89 -2.48 -0.69
CA LEU A 71 -2.61 -2.22 -1.35
C LEU A 71 -1.96 -0.94 -0.85
N TYR A 72 -2.73 0.15 -0.73
CA TYR A 72 -2.24 1.41 -0.18
C TYR A 72 -1.71 1.22 1.25
N HIS A 73 -2.48 0.58 2.12
CA HIS A 73 -2.11 0.39 3.52
C HIS A 73 -0.91 -0.55 3.70
N VAL A 74 -0.78 -1.58 2.87
CA VAL A 74 0.41 -2.43 2.80
C VAL A 74 1.64 -1.60 2.42
N LEU A 75 1.55 -0.78 1.37
CA LEU A 75 2.68 0.07 0.94
C LEU A 75 3.12 1.03 2.05
N VAL A 76 2.18 1.70 2.72
CA VAL A 76 2.52 2.62 3.83
C VAL A 76 3.20 1.88 4.98
N LEU A 77 2.71 0.70 5.35
CA LEU A 77 3.32 -0.12 6.41
C LEU A 77 4.74 -0.57 6.02
N LEU A 78 4.94 -1.09 4.80
CA LEU A 78 6.24 -1.56 4.33
C LEU A 78 7.28 -0.43 4.29
N HIS A 79 6.91 0.72 3.71
CA HIS A 79 7.79 1.88 3.64
C HIS A 79 8.14 2.42 5.03
N SER A 80 7.23 2.36 6.00
CA SER A 80 7.53 2.73 7.39
C SER A 80 8.60 1.83 8.06
N GLN A 81 8.86 0.67 7.47
CA GLN A 81 9.87 -0.31 7.90
C GLN A 81 11.12 -0.32 6.99
N GLY A 82 11.18 0.57 6.00
CA GLY A 82 12.25 0.61 5.01
C GLY A 82 12.22 -0.56 4.02
N ILE A 83 11.04 -1.15 3.78
CA ILE A 83 10.83 -2.22 2.79
C ILE A 83 10.16 -1.61 1.56
N GLU A 84 10.75 -1.80 0.38
CA GLU A 84 10.23 -1.27 -0.88
C GLU A 84 9.32 -2.33 -1.56
N LEU A 85 8.37 -1.90 -2.40
CA LEU A 85 7.55 -2.83 -3.20
C LEU A 85 8.42 -3.72 -4.08
N ALA A 86 9.56 -3.20 -4.56
CA ALA A 86 10.53 -3.96 -5.33
C ALA A 86 11.03 -5.22 -4.60
N ASP A 87 11.21 -5.17 -3.27
CA ASP A 87 11.63 -6.31 -2.45
C ASP A 87 10.54 -7.39 -2.41
N VAL A 88 9.28 -6.96 -2.28
CA VAL A 88 8.10 -7.85 -2.31
C VAL A 88 7.94 -8.48 -3.70
N VAL A 89 8.06 -7.69 -4.76
CA VAL A 89 7.97 -8.16 -6.15
C VAL A 89 9.09 -9.14 -6.46
N ALA A 90 10.33 -8.90 -6.02
CA ALA A 90 11.43 -9.83 -6.17
C ALA A 90 11.14 -11.17 -5.49
N THR A 91 10.55 -11.14 -4.29
CA THR A 91 10.11 -12.34 -3.57
C THR A 91 9.01 -13.09 -4.33
N LEU A 92 8.00 -12.39 -4.86
CA LEU A 92 6.94 -12.98 -5.68
C LEU A 92 7.49 -13.60 -6.98
N ALA A 93 8.38 -12.90 -7.68
CA ALA A 93 9.04 -13.38 -8.88
C ALA A 93 9.87 -14.64 -8.60
N SER A 94 10.55 -14.70 -7.45
CA SER A 94 11.28 -15.90 -7.01
C SER A 94 10.35 -17.10 -6.77
N ARG A 95 9.13 -16.88 -6.26
CA ARG A 95 8.13 -17.96 -6.03
C ARG A 95 7.44 -18.42 -7.31
N HIS A 96 7.31 -17.53 -8.30
CA HIS A 96 6.70 -17.85 -9.59
C HIS A 96 7.60 -18.70 -10.51
N LYS A 97 8.92 -18.69 -10.30
CA LYS A 97 9.89 -19.50 -11.07
C LYS A 97 9.83 -21.01 -10.77
N ALA A 98 8.67 -21.52 -10.36
CA ALA A 98 8.40 -22.94 -10.15
C ALA A 98 7.74 -23.58 -11.37
#